data_AF-A0A1X2G8A8-F1
#
_entry.id   AF-A0A1X2G8A8-F1
#
_cell.length_a   1.000
_cell.length_b   1.000
_cell.length_c   1.000
_cell.angle_alpha   90.00
_cell.angle_beta   90.00
_cell.angle_gamma   90.00
#
_symmetry.space_group_name_H-M   'P 1'
#
loop_
_entity.id
_entity.type
_entity.pdbx_description
1 polymer ?
#
loop_
_entity_poly.entity_id
_entity_poly.type
_entity_poly.pdbx_seq_one_letter_code
_entity_poly.pdbx_strand_id
1 'polypeptide(L)'
;METSLAVSIKDILDFGDENISSLEAQIRLLSLASTAKGPQQNVIRAIESLIPTWKDVDLQSLSEGHLIASYVHPLIQSLLAVDSPSKISHCSNTQIATDDLDQRPDYVVDVYQQYQFSHPSCFGEIKIKNTTDTLSQDDLYRLAILYLLIQPSKKKSRNMPTCFFFLGSRTTFFYMTLLAGIYVFCEVSSVTIPTTKQSVV
;
A
#
# COMPACT_ATOMS: atom_id res chain seq x y z
N MET A 1 10.80 -19.57 10.67
CA MET A 1 11.47 -18.26 10.46
C MET A 1 10.45 -17.14 10.42
N GLU A 2 9.39 -17.24 9.61
CA GLU A 2 8.30 -16.25 9.55
C GLU A 2 7.56 -16.04 10.88
N THR A 3 7.30 -17.11 11.64
CA THR A 3 6.74 -17.04 13.00
C THR A 3 7.61 -16.28 13.99
N SER A 4 8.93 -16.22 13.79
CA SER A 4 9.82 -15.43 14.66
C SER A 4 9.71 -13.95 14.40
N LEU A 5 9.51 -13.55 13.12
CA LEU A 5 9.46 -12.14 12.75
C LEU A 5 8.14 -11.49 13.22
N ALA A 6 7.01 -12.17 13.01
CA ALA A 6 5.71 -11.68 13.44
C ALA A 6 5.65 -11.49 14.97
N VAL A 7 6.24 -12.42 15.74
CA VAL A 7 6.34 -12.31 17.19
C VAL A 7 7.20 -11.10 17.57
N SER A 8 8.39 -10.93 16.98
CA SER A 8 9.23 -9.76 17.29
C SER A 8 8.57 -8.43 16.94
N ILE A 9 7.82 -8.35 15.83
CA ILE A 9 7.06 -7.14 15.48
C ILE A 9 5.98 -6.91 16.54
N LYS A 10 5.22 -7.94 16.92
CA LYS A 10 4.16 -7.82 17.92
C LYS A 10 4.71 -7.33 19.26
N ASP A 11 5.83 -7.88 19.71
CA ASP A 11 6.49 -7.49 20.97
C ASP A 11 6.94 -6.01 20.95
N ILE A 12 7.33 -5.49 19.78
CA ILE A 12 7.68 -4.07 19.61
C ILE A 12 6.41 -3.19 19.55
N LEU A 13 5.34 -3.69 18.95
CA LEU A 13 4.07 -2.97 18.80
C LEU A 13 3.27 -2.87 20.11
N ASP A 14 3.63 -3.64 21.13
CA ASP A 14 3.08 -3.58 22.49
C ASP A 14 3.47 -2.30 23.28
N PHE A 15 3.86 -1.24 22.56
CA PHE A 15 4.03 0.11 23.13
C PHE A 15 2.69 0.81 23.45
N GLY A 16 1.58 0.14 23.13
CA GLY A 16 0.23 0.47 23.58
C GLY A 16 0.18 0.77 25.08
N ASP A 17 0.80 -0.10 25.87
CA ASP A 17 0.77 -0.14 27.34
C ASP A 17 1.82 0.75 28.04
N GLU A 18 2.28 1.82 27.37
CA GLU A 18 3.27 2.81 27.88
C GLU A 18 4.67 2.28 28.22
N ASN A 19 4.96 0.99 28.01
CA ASN A 19 6.24 0.39 28.35
C ASN A 19 7.43 0.92 27.51
N ILE A 20 7.18 1.42 26.29
CA ILE A 20 8.19 2.07 25.43
C ILE A 20 7.58 3.26 24.68
N SER A 21 8.40 4.27 24.36
CA SER A 21 7.96 5.44 23.59
C SER A 21 7.79 5.12 22.09
N SER A 22 7.01 5.92 21.35
CA SER A 22 6.89 5.78 19.89
C SER A 22 8.25 5.86 19.18
N LEU A 23 9.15 6.72 19.63
CA LEU A 23 10.51 6.83 19.06
C LEU A 23 11.31 5.56 19.29
N GLU A 24 11.24 4.99 20.50
CA GLU A 24 11.91 3.73 20.84
C GLU A 24 11.36 2.57 19.99
N ALA A 25 10.04 2.50 19.79
CA ALA A 25 9.42 1.50 18.92
C ALA A 25 9.92 1.62 17.47
N GLN A 26 10.02 2.84 16.93
CA GLN A 26 10.57 3.08 15.59
C GLN A 26 12.04 2.62 15.50
N ILE A 27 12.89 2.97 16.48
CA ILE A 27 14.30 2.54 16.50
C ILE A 27 14.41 1.02 16.50
N ARG A 28 13.58 0.33 17.29
CA ARG A 28 13.56 -1.14 17.34
C ARG A 28 13.09 -1.76 16.02
N LEU A 29 12.04 -1.22 15.39
CA LEU A 29 11.59 -1.70 14.08
C LEU A 29 12.64 -1.46 13.00
N LEU A 30 13.30 -0.29 12.96
CA LEU A 30 14.36 -0.02 11.99
C LEU A 30 15.59 -0.92 12.22
N SER A 31 15.92 -1.19 13.48
CA SER A 31 16.98 -2.15 13.83
C SER A 31 16.62 -3.56 13.35
N LEU A 32 15.38 -4.00 13.57
CA LEU A 32 14.89 -5.28 13.06
C LEU A 32 14.90 -5.32 11.53
N ALA A 33 14.46 -4.25 10.86
CA ALA A 33 14.47 -4.11 9.41
C ALA A 33 15.89 -4.24 8.82
N SER A 34 16.91 -3.73 9.52
CA SER A 34 18.32 -3.85 9.08
C SER A 34 18.83 -5.29 9.06
N THR A 35 18.18 -6.21 9.80
CA THR A 35 18.52 -7.64 9.81
C THR A 35 17.73 -8.45 8.78
N ALA A 36 16.62 -7.90 8.28
CA ALA A 36 15.81 -8.49 7.23
C ALA A 36 16.34 -8.10 5.83
N LYS A 37 15.83 -8.76 4.79
CA LYS A 37 16.17 -8.44 3.40
C LYS A 37 14.93 -8.48 2.53
N GLY A 38 14.92 -7.67 1.46
CA GLY A 38 13.89 -7.74 0.43
C GLY A 38 12.48 -7.47 0.98
N PRO A 39 11.44 -8.22 0.56
CA PRO A 39 10.07 -7.94 0.96
C PRO A 39 9.83 -7.92 2.47
N GLN A 40 10.52 -8.76 3.25
CA GLN A 40 10.37 -8.75 4.72
C GLN A 40 10.84 -7.43 5.33
N GLN A 41 11.93 -6.85 4.81
CA GLN A 41 12.42 -5.54 5.24
C GLN A 41 11.39 -4.44 4.96
N ASN A 42 10.82 -4.44 3.76
CA ASN A 42 9.78 -3.48 3.37
C ASN A 42 8.54 -3.55 4.27
N VAL A 43 8.12 -4.75 4.65
CA VAL A 43 6.98 -4.93 5.58
C VAL A 43 7.27 -4.28 6.93
N ILE A 44 8.45 -4.50 7.51
CA ILE A 44 8.82 -3.90 8.80
C ILE A 44 8.85 -2.36 8.69
N ARG A 45 9.43 -1.83 7.60
CA ARG A 45 9.48 -0.38 7.33
C ARG A 45 8.09 0.22 7.08
N ALA A 46 7.16 -0.55 6.51
CA ALA A 46 5.79 -0.12 6.27
C ALA A 46 4.98 -0.04 7.56
N ILE A 47 5.24 -0.93 8.52
CA ILE A 47 4.65 -0.85 9.87
C ILE A 47 5.25 0.35 10.62
N GLU A 48 6.57 0.51 10.56
CA GLU A 48 7.26 1.63 11.21
C GLU A 48 6.75 2.99 10.71
N SER A 49 6.55 3.15 9.41
CA SER A 49 6.09 4.42 8.82
C SER A 49 4.69 4.84 9.25
N LEU A 50 3.89 3.94 9.83
CA LEU A 50 2.56 4.23 10.38
C LEU A 50 2.58 4.67 11.85
N ILE A 51 3.63 4.36 12.62
CA ILE A 51 3.72 4.68 14.05
C ILE A 51 3.46 6.17 14.34
N PRO A 52 4.03 7.14 13.59
CA PRO A 52 3.81 8.56 13.87
C PRO A 52 2.34 8.97 13.82
N THR A 53 1.55 8.29 12.98
CA THR A 53 0.14 8.56 12.74
C THR A 53 -0.76 7.97 13.83
N TRP A 54 -0.31 6.93 14.53
CA TRP A 54 -1.09 6.29 15.59
C TRP A 54 -1.15 7.15 16.85
N LYS A 55 -2.23 7.94 16.94
CA LYS A 55 -2.55 8.76 18.11
C LYS A 55 -3.61 8.09 18.97
N ASP A 56 -3.54 8.36 20.27
CA ASP A 56 -4.59 7.98 21.22
C ASP A 56 -5.61 9.12 21.32
N VAL A 57 -6.35 9.31 20.23
CA VAL A 57 -7.41 10.31 20.14
C VAL A 57 -8.59 9.69 19.42
N ASP A 58 -9.79 10.16 19.73
CA ASP A 58 -11.00 9.84 18.99
C ASP A 58 -10.96 10.56 17.63
N LEU A 59 -10.30 9.93 16.66
CA LEU A 59 -10.33 10.37 15.28
C LEU A 59 -11.77 10.19 14.78
N GLN A 60 -12.46 11.31 14.60
CA GLN A 60 -13.71 11.40 13.84
C GLN A 60 -13.53 10.83 12.40
N SER A 61 -14.55 10.92 11.56
CA SER A 61 -14.49 10.44 10.19
C SER A 61 -13.27 10.98 9.43
N LEU A 62 -12.39 10.07 8.99
CA LEU A 62 -11.26 10.40 8.13
C LEU A 62 -11.77 10.82 6.75
N SER A 63 -11.25 11.93 6.21
CA SER A 63 -11.43 12.26 4.80
C SER A 63 -10.54 11.37 3.92
N GLU A 64 -10.86 11.23 2.64
CA GLU A 64 -10.00 10.52 1.68
C GLU A 64 -8.58 11.10 1.65
N GLY A 65 -8.45 12.43 1.63
CA GLY A 65 -7.14 13.09 1.65
C GLY A 65 -6.33 12.81 2.92
N HIS A 66 -6.98 12.76 4.09
CA HIS A 66 -6.31 12.38 5.33
C HIS A 66 -5.88 10.91 5.27
N LEU A 67 -6.77 10.00 4.84
CA LEU A 67 -6.46 8.59 4.69
C LEU A 67 -5.25 8.38 3.77
N ILE A 68 -5.23 9.08 2.63
CA ILE A 68 -4.14 9.00 1.66
C ILE A 68 -2.82 9.50 2.27
N ALA A 69 -2.80 10.72 2.81
CA ALA A 69 -1.57 11.35 3.25
C ALA A 69 -0.97 10.69 4.50
N SER A 70 -1.81 10.30 5.45
CA SER A 70 -1.38 9.87 6.79
C SER A 70 -1.18 8.35 6.90
N TYR A 71 -1.80 7.56 6.02
CA TYR A 71 -1.75 6.10 6.10
C TYR A 71 -1.34 5.43 4.79
N VAL A 72 -2.03 5.74 3.69
CA VAL A 72 -1.79 5.05 2.41
C VAL A 72 -0.40 5.37 1.86
N HIS A 73 -0.04 6.65 1.76
CA HIS A 73 1.23 7.06 1.18
C HIS A 73 2.43 6.50 1.98
N PRO A 74 2.52 6.66 3.31
CA PRO A 74 3.61 6.07 4.10
C PRO A 74 3.67 4.54 4.00
N LEU A 75 2.52 3.85 3.99
CA LEU A 75 2.48 2.39 3.89
C LEU A 75 2.97 1.93 2.51
N ILE A 76 2.41 2.47 1.43
CA ILE A 76 2.66 2.00 0.06
C ILE A 76 4.07 2.38 -0.39
N GLN A 77 4.55 3.58 -0.04
CA GLN A 77 5.94 3.98 -0.29
C GLN A 77 6.91 2.99 0.37
N SER A 78 6.72 2.70 1.66
CA SER A 78 7.52 1.74 2.41
C SER A 78 7.44 0.31 1.85
N LEU A 79 6.25 -0.11 1.43
CA LEU A 79 6.04 -1.49 0.97
C LEU A 79 6.63 -1.74 -0.43
N LEU A 80 6.48 -0.78 -1.36
CA LEU A 80 6.69 -1.02 -2.79
C LEU A 80 7.86 -0.26 -3.41
N ALA A 81 8.32 0.85 -2.81
CA ALA A 81 9.27 1.77 -3.43
C ALA A 81 10.53 2.04 -2.59
N VAL A 82 10.48 1.86 -1.27
CA VAL A 82 11.50 2.38 -0.36
C VAL A 82 12.92 1.85 -0.54
N ASP A 83 13.05 0.61 -1.00
CA ASP A 83 14.34 -0.04 -1.27
C ASP A 83 14.69 -0.04 -2.78
N SER A 84 13.94 0.72 -3.58
CA SER A 84 14.10 0.77 -5.03
C SER A 84 14.33 2.21 -5.50
N PRO A 85 15.58 2.63 -5.77
CA PRO A 85 15.89 4.01 -6.16
C PRO A 85 15.25 4.42 -7.49
N SER A 86 14.85 3.44 -8.31
CA SER A 86 14.13 3.64 -9.56
C SER A 86 12.61 3.71 -9.40
N LYS A 87 12.08 3.68 -8.17
CA LYS A 87 10.64 3.74 -7.94
C LYS A 87 10.24 4.97 -7.16
N ILE A 88 9.13 5.58 -7.57
CA ILE A 88 8.54 6.73 -6.88
C ILE A 88 7.06 6.41 -6.69
N SER A 89 6.61 6.43 -5.43
CA SER A 89 5.18 6.36 -5.16
C SER A 89 4.63 7.74 -4.84
N HIS A 90 3.45 8.04 -5.36
CA HIS A 90 2.82 9.34 -5.17
C HIS A 90 1.30 9.24 -5.32
N CYS A 91 0.61 10.19 -4.67
CA CYS A 91 -0.80 10.44 -4.92
C CYS A 91 -0.94 10.92 -6.36
N SER A 92 -1.94 10.41 -7.07
CA SER A 92 -2.18 10.78 -8.46
C SER A 92 -3.37 11.71 -8.55
N ASN A 93 -3.16 12.84 -9.21
CA ASN A 93 -4.20 13.80 -9.59
C ASN A 93 -4.28 13.97 -11.12
N THR A 94 -3.50 13.20 -11.86
CA THR A 94 -3.35 13.30 -13.32
C THR A 94 -3.95 12.09 -14.00
N GLN A 95 -4.59 12.32 -15.14
CA GLN A 95 -4.95 11.24 -16.06
C GLN A 95 -3.69 10.50 -16.51
N ILE A 96 -3.83 9.20 -16.75
CA ILE A 96 -2.77 8.45 -17.39
C ILE A 96 -2.70 8.90 -18.85
N ALA A 97 -1.50 9.27 -19.30
CA ALA A 97 -1.25 9.70 -20.68
C ALA A 97 -1.33 8.51 -21.66
N THR A 98 -2.55 8.03 -21.89
CA THR A 98 -2.90 7.06 -22.94
C THR A 98 -4.08 7.62 -23.71
N ASP A 99 -3.98 7.60 -25.04
CA ASP A 99 -4.83 8.38 -25.96
C ASP A 99 -6.35 8.10 -25.88
N ASP A 100 -6.80 7.04 -25.19
CA ASP A 100 -8.20 6.58 -25.23
C ASP A 100 -8.88 6.31 -23.86
N LEU A 101 -8.21 6.60 -22.74
CA LEU A 101 -8.75 6.26 -21.41
C LEU A 101 -8.68 7.45 -20.45
N ASP A 102 -9.85 8.06 -20.18
CA ASP A 102 -10.04 9.03 -19.10
C ASP A 102 -10.06 8.32 -17.73
N GLN A 103 -8.93 7.70 -17.38
CA GLN A 103 -8.76 6.95 -16.14
C GLN A 103 -7.70 7.66 -15.28
N ARG A 104 -8.11 7.99 -14.05
CA ARG A 104 -7.27 8.68 -13.07
C ARG A 104 -7.23 7.89 -11.76
N PRO A 105 -6.19 7.07 -11.52
CA PRO A 105 -6.02 6.43 -10.22
C PRO A 105 -5.85 7.48 -9.13
N ASP A 106 -6.29 7.15 -7.91
CA ASP A 106 -6.01 7.99 -6.73
C ASP A 106 -4.51 7.91 -6.34
N TYR A 107 -3.82 6.81 -6.69
CA TYR A 107 -2.43 6.58 -6.31
C TYR A 107 -1.64 5.75 -7.33
N VAL A 108 -0.35 6.05 -7.50
CA VAL A 108 0.54 5.38 -8.47
C VAL A 108 1.91 5.07 -7.84
N VAL A 109 2.52 3.97 -8.27
CA VAL A 109 3.95 3.69 -8.06
C VAL A 109 4.65 3.58 -9.41
N ASP A 110 5.40 4.62 -9.78
CA ASP A 110 6.11 4.71 -11.05
C ASP A 110 7.49 4.08 -10.99
N VAL A 111 7.93 3.55 -12.14
CA VAL A 111 9.29 3.07 -12.37
C VAL A 111 9.99 4.01 -13.34
N TYR A 112 11.21 4.38 -12.99
CA TYR A 112 12.12 5.21 -13.79
C TYR A 112 13.30 4.38 -14.28
N GLN A 113 13.71 4.63 -15.51
CA GLN A 113 14.92 4.05 -16.11
C GLN A 113 15.72 5.18 -16.74
N GLN A 114 17.04 5.21 -16.51
CA GLN A 114 17.91 6.26 -17.04
C GLN A 114 17.39 7.68 -16.73
N TYR A 115 16.90 7.89 -15.49
CA TYR A 115 16.31 9.16 -15.01
C TYR A 115 15.03 9.62 -15.72
N GLN A 116 14.42 8.78 -16.55
CA GLN A 116 13.16 9.07 -17.23
C GLN A 116 12.06 8.12 -16.78
N PHE A 117 10.82 8.61 -16.80
CA PHE A 117 9.64 7.78 -16.57
C PHE A 117 9.66 6.61 -17.55
N SER A 118 9.45 5.39 -17.04
CA SER A 118 9.40 4.18 -17.84
C SER A 118 7.98 3.65 -17.92
N HIS A 119 7.38 3.31 -16.77
CA HIS A 119 6.02 2.77 -16.68
C HIS A 119 5.52 2.79 -15.24
N PRO A 120 4.19 2.79 -15.02
CA PRO A 120 3.63 2.54 -13.71
C PRO A 120 3.79 1.06 -13.35
N SER A 121 4.13 0.77 -12.10
CA SER A 121 4.25 -0.58 -11.54
C SER A 121 3.11 -0.96 -10.60
N CYS A 122 2.39 0.02 -10.05
CA CYS A 122 1.23 -0.23 -9.22
C CYS A 122 0.22 0.92 -9.31
N PHE A 123 -1.07 0.60 -9.28
CA PHE A 123 -2.16 1.55 -9.13
C PHE A 123 -2.90 1.35 -7.82
N GLY A 124 -3.54 2.40 -7.32
CA GLY A 124 -4.36 2.34 -6.13
C GLY A 124 -5.59 3.21 -6.23
N GLU A 125 -6.71 2.70 -5.71
CA GLU A 125 -7.89 3.51 -5.39
C GLU A 125 -8.11 3.57 -3.89
N ILE A 126 -8.60 4.72 -3.42
CA ILE A 126 -8.79 4.98 -2.01
C ILE A 126 -10.19 5.54 -1.79
N LYS A 127 -10.94 4.86 -0.91
CA LYS A 127 -12.27 5.27 -0.46
C LYS A 127 -12.39 5.19 1.04
N ILE A 128 -13.21 6.08 1.61
CA ILE A 128 -13.55 6.06 3.03
C ILE A 128 -14.56 4.93 3.32
N LYS A 129 -14.65 4.50 4.58
CA LYS A 129 -15.50 3.38 4.99
C LYS A 129 -16.98 3.54 4.62
N ASN A 130 -17.48 4.78 4.56
CA ASN A 130 -18.89 5.09 4.33
C ASN A 130 -19.22 5.35 2.85
N THR A 131 -18.30 5.06 1.93
CA THR A 131 -18.56 5.12 0.50
C THR A 131 -19.61 4.08 0.11
N THR A 132 -20.50 4.43 -0.82
CA THR A 132 -21.53 3.51 -1.32
C THR A 132 -20.91 2.32 -2.06
N ASP A 133 -21.59 1.17 -2.02
CA ASP A 133 -21.14 -0.04 -2.73
C ASP A 133 -20.96 0.19 -4.24
N THR A 134 -21.84 0.97 -4.87
CA THR A 134 -21.76 1.27 -6.31
C THR A 134 -20.45 1.97 -6.68
N LEU A 135 -20.11 3.07 -5.99
CA LEU A 135 -18.85 3.78 -6.20
C LEU A 135 -17.63 2.87 -5.97
N SER A 136 -17.67 2.03 -4.93
CA SER A 136 -16.60 1.09 -4.64
C SER A 136 -16.42 0.03 -5.73
N GLN A 137 -17.52 -0.44 -6.33
CA GLN A 137 -17.49 -1.39 -7.45
C GLN A 137 -16.94 -0.74 -8.72
N ASP A 138 -17.37 0.48 -9.03
CA ASP A 138 -16.89 1.24 -10.19
C ASP A 138 -15.37 1.47 -10.09
N ASP A 139 -14.87 1.80 -8.90
CA ASP A 139 -13.44 1.96 -8.65
C ASP A 139 -12.65 0.65 -8.79
N LEU A 140 -13.22 -0.49 -8.38
CA LEU A 140 -12.60 -1.80 -8.60
C LEU A 140 -12.53 -2.17 -10.10
N TYR A 141 -13.58 -1.88 -10.88
CA TYR A 141 -13.56 -2.08 -12.33
C TYR A 141 -12.52 -1.18 -12.99
N ARG A 142 -12.46 0.09 -12.58
CA ARG A 142 -11.44 1.03 -13.04
C ARG A 142 -10.03 0.53 -12.74
N LEU A 143 -9.79 0.03 -11.53
CA LEU A 143 -8.50 -0.53 -11.14
C LEU A 143 -8.13 -1.76 -11.99
N ALA A 144 -9.10 -2.60 -12.36
CA ALA A 144 -8.89 -3.71 -13.28
C ALA A 144 -8.53 -3.25 -14.70
N ILE A 145 -9.19 -2.22 -15.23
CA ILE A 145 -8.85 -1.62 -16.53
C ILE A 145 -7.43 -1.04 -16.49
N LEU A 146 -7.10 -0.30 -15.42
CA LEU A 146 -5.78 0.27 -15.21
C LEU A 146 -4.68 -0.81 -15.18
N TYR A 147 -4.94 -1.96 -14.54
CA TYR A 147 -3.99 -3.07 -14.54
C TYR A 147 -3.59 -3.50 -15.96
N LEU A 148 -4.56 -3.57 -16.90
CA LEU A 148 -4.31 -4.00 -18.27
C LEU A 148 -3.29 -3.10 -18.98
N LEU A 149 -3.17 -1.83 -18.57
CA LEU A 149 -2.16 -0.90 -19.09
C LEU A 149 -0.73 -1.27 -18.68
N ILE A 150 -0.54 -1.95 -17.54
CA ILE A 150 0.79 -2.35 -17.04
C ILE A 150 1.24 -3.70 -17.66
N GLN A 151 0.33 -4.55 -18.12
CA GLN A 151 0.65 -5.89 -18.63
C GLN A 151 1.74 -5.93 -19.73
N PRO A 152 1.75 -5.05 -20.74
CA PRO A 152 2.76 -5.07 -21.80
C PRO A 152 4.20 -4.98 -21.26
N SER A 153 4.39 -4.25 -20.16
CA SER A 153 5.68 -4.00 -19.50
C SER A 153 6.14 -5.17 -18.61
N LYS A 154 5.25 -6.11 -18.28
CA LYS A 154 5.49 -7.19 -17.29
C LYS A 154 6.12 -8.47 -17.84
N LYS A 155 6.58 -8.53 -19.09
CA LYS A 155 7.25 -9.73 -19.63
C LYS A 155 8.45 -10.24 -18.80
N LYS A 156 8.93 -9.49 -17.78
CA LYS A 156 10.06 -9.85 -16.92
C LYS A 156 9.82 -9.85 -15.38
N SER A 157 8.69 -9.39 -14.83
CA SER A 157 8.48 -9.37 -13.36
C SER A 157 7.23 -10.16 -12.94
N ARG A 158 7.45 -11.32 -12.29
CA ARG A 158 6.39 -12.32 -12.12
C ARG A 158 5.58 -12.23 -10.83
N ASN A 159 5.99 -11.48 -9.80
CA ASN A 159 5.50 -11.75 -8.43
C ASN A 159 5.22 -10.52 -7.53
N MET A 160 4.77 -9.38 -8.05
CA MET A 160 4.35 -8.26 -7.17
C MET A 160 2.88 -7.87 -7.40
N PRO A 161 2.09 -7.60 -6.34
CA PRO A 161 0.77 -7.01 -6.49
C PRO A 161 0.93 -5.67 -7.18
N THR A 162 0.06 -5.39 -8.14
CA THR A 162 0.14 -4.16 -8.94
C THR A 162 -1.11 -3.32 -8.86
N CYS A 163 -2.05 -3.73 -8.05
CA CYS A 163 -3.22 -2.95 -7.72
C CYS A 163 -3.49 -3.08 -6.24
N PHE A 164 -3.94 -2.02 -5.60
CA PHE A 164 -4.50 -2.07 -4.26
C PHE A 164 -5.76 -1.23 -4.16
N PHE A 165 -6.67 -1.63 -3.27
CA PHE A 165 -7.90 -0.92 -2.98
C PHE A 165 -7.98 -0.65 -1.47
N PHE A 166 -8.03 0.62 -1.07
CA PHE A 166 -8.31 1.01 0.31
C PHE A 166 -9.79 1.32 0.47
N LEU A 167 -10.43 0.67 1.44
CA LEU A 167 -11.76 1.00 1.91
C LEU A 167 -11.72 1.24 3.42
N GLY A 168 -11.67 2.51 3.81
CA GLY A 168 -11.37 2.91 5.18
C GLY A 168 -9.99 2.41 5.61
N SER A 169 -9.94 1.56 6.63
CA SER A 169 -8.71 0.96 7.14
C SER A 169 -8.34 -0.37 6.47
N ARG A 170 -9.21 -0.94 5.63
CA ARG A 170 -8.94 -2.22 4.95
C ARG A 170 -8.26 -1.97 3.61
N THR A 171 -7.11 -2.59 3.40
CA THR A 171 -6.40 -2.61 2.13
C THR A 171 -6.49 -4.00 1.53
N THR A 172 -6.87 -4.07 0.25
CA THR A 172 -6.89 -5.33 -0.51
C THR A 172 -5.91 -5.22 -1.67
N PHE A 173 -5.01 -6.19 -1.81
CA PHE A 173 -4.04 -6.26 -2.90
C PHE A 173 -4.51 -7.23 -3.96
N PHE A 174 -4.29 -6.86 -5.22
CA PHE A 174 -4.76 -7.65 -6.36
C PHE A 174 -3.65 -7.90 -7.38
N TYR A 175 -3.82 -9.00 -8.10
CA TYR A 175 -3.15 -9.25 -9.37
C TYR A 175 -4.15 -9.69 -10.42
N MET A 176 -3.80 -9.57 -11.70
CA MET A 176 -4.63 -10.09 -12.78
C MET A 176 -3.89 -11.20 -13.51
N THR A 177 -4.63 -12.24 -13.86
CA THR A 177 -4.16 -13.35 -14.68
C THR A 177 -5.14 -13.63 -15.81
N LEU A 178 -4.66 -14.26 -16.88
CA LEU A 178 -5.51 -14.75 -17.97
C LEU A 178 -5.84 -16.22 -17.70
N LEU A 179 -7.11 -16.53 -17.45
CA LEU A 179 -7.60 -17.89 -17.23
C LEU A 179 -8.62 -18.23 -18.32
N ALA A 180 -8.33 -19.26 -19.13
CA ALA A 180 -9.21 -19.73 -20.20
C ALA A 180 -9.71 -18.61 -21.16
N GLY A 181 -8.85 -17.63 -21.47
CA GLY A 181 -9.18 -16.51 -22.35
C GLY A 181 -9.91 -15.35 -21.67
N ILE A 182 -10.13 -15.42 -20.36
CA ILE A 182 -10.80 -14.38 -19.56
C ILE A 182 -9.78 -13.77 -18.59
N TYR A 183 -9.72 -12.44 -18.53
CA TYR A 183 -8.94 -11.76 -17.50
C TYR A 183 -9.65 -11.86 -16.16
N VAL A 184 -8.96 -12.43 -15.17
CA VAL A 184 -9.45 -12.61 -13.81
C VAL A 184 -8.62 -11.73 -12.88
N PHE A 185 -9.30 -10.84 -12.16
CA PHE A 185 -8.72 -9.98 -11.14
C PHE A 185 -8.81 -10.69 -9.79
N CYS A 186 -7.67 -11.20 -9.32
CA CYS A 186 -7.55 -12.05 -8.14
C CYS A 186 -7.07 -11.23 -6.94
N GLU A 187 -7.76 -11.37 -5.80
CA GLU A 187 -7.24 -10.91 -4.51
C GLU A 187 -6.03 -11.77 -4.12
N VAL A 188 -4.93 -11.10 -3.74
CA VAL A 188 -3.74 -11.73 -3.16
C VAL A 188 -3.90 -11.81 -1.65
N SER A 189 -4.26 -10.69 -1.03
CA SER A 189 -4.42 -10.57 0.41
C SER A 189 -5.22 -9.32 0.78
N SER A 190 -5.88 -9.39 1.93
CA SER A 190 -6.49 -8.26 2.62
C SER A 190 -5.79 -8.04 3.96
N VAL A 191 -5.48 -6.78 4.28
CA VAL A 191 -4.93 -6.38 5.58
C VAL A 191 -5.73 -5.20 6.12
N THR A 192 -5.99 -5.19 7.43
CA THR A 192 -6.54 -4.01 8.10
C THR A 192 -5.40 -3.25 8.75
N ILE A 193 -5.20 -2.00 8.35
CA ILE A 193 -4.21 -1.13 8.97
C ILE A 193 -4.80 -0.42 10.19
N PRO A 194 -4.08 -0.34 11.33
CA PRO A 194 -4.54 0.45 12.45
C PRO A 194 -4.62 1.93 12.05
N THR A 195 -5.75 2.57 12.34
CA THR A 195 -5.93 4.03 12.18
C THR A 195 -5.97 4.77 13.51
N THR A 196 -5.85 4.07 14.62
CA THR A 196 -5.77 4.62 15.98
C THR A 196 -4.79 3.78 16.78
N LYS A 197 -4.20 4.35 17.85
CA LYS A 197 -3.29 3.61 18.74
C LYS A 197 -3.97 2.38 19.36
N GLN A 198 -5.25 2.49 19.71
CA GLN A 198 -6.04 1.39 20.28
C GLN A 198 -6.27 0.21 19.32
N SER A 199 -6.13 0.43 18.01
CA SER A 199 -6.32 -0.62 16.99
C SER A 199 -5.03 -1.43 16.72
N VAL A 200 -3.92 -1.11 17.40
CA VAL A 200 -2.61 -1.76 17.22
C VAL A 200 -2.48 -2.99 18.11
N VAL A 201 -3.21 -3.04 19.23
CA VAL A 201 -3.14 -4.06 20.29
C VAL A 201 -4.23 -5.11 20.13
#